data_AF-A0A951V8M1-F1
#
_entry.id   AF-A0A951V8M1-F1
#
_cell.length_a   1.000
_cell.length_b   1.000
_cell.length_c   1.000
_cell.angle_alpha   90.00
_cell.angle_beta   90.00
_cell.angle_gamma   90.00
#
_symmetry.space_group_name_H-M   'P 1'
#
loop_
_entity.id
_entity.type
_entity.pdbx_description
1 polymer ?
#
loop_
_entity_poly.entity_id
_entity_poly.type
_entity_poly.pdbx_seq_one_letter_code
_entity_poly.pdbx_strand_id
1 'polypeptide(L)' 'MKANVIREMSTSELKERLVEERKQLRKLKMNHAVSPLENPLKIQVYRKTIARIMTELNLRETEELKQK' A
#
# COMPACT_ATOMS: atom_id res chain seq x y z
N MET A 1 5.43 -0.53 5.76
CA MET A 1 6.71 -0.84 5.08
C MET A 1 7.61 0.40 5.00
N LYS A 2 8.95 0.22 5.05
CA LYS A 2 9.92 1.30 4.80
C LYS A 2 10.01 1.56 3.29
N ALA A 3 10.33 2.80 2.90
CA ALA A 3 10.35 3.20 1.49
C ALA A 3 11.39 2.43 0.67
N ASN A 4 12.54 2.08 1.26
CA ASN A 4 13.63 1.37 0.58
C ASN A 4 13.18 0.01 0.06
N VAL A 5 12.43 -0.74 0.88
CA VAL A 5 11.88 -2.06 0.51
C VAL A 5 10.90 -1.95 -0.66
N ILE A 6 10.15 -0.84 -0.76
CA ILE A 6 9.17 -0.63 -1.86
C ILE A 6 9.89 -0.34 -3.18
N ARG A 7 11.06 0.32 -3.14
CA ARG A 7 11.86 0.61 -4.33
C ARG A 7 12.57 -0.62 -4.89
N GLU A 8 13.02 -1.51 -4.01
CA GLU A 8 13.71 -2.76 -4.38
C GLU A 8 12.78 -3.81 -5.01
N MET A 9 11.46 -3.67 -4.84
CA MET A 9 10.47 -4.60 -5.41
C MET A 9 10.19 -4.36 -6.90
N SER A 10 9.86 -5.45 -7.61
CA SER A 10 9.44 -5.38 -9.00
C SER A 10 8.06 -4.73 -9.16
N THR A 11 7.77 -4.18 -10.35
CA THR A 11 6.46 -3.56 -10.65
C THR A 11 5.31 -4.55 -10.51
N SER A 12 5.54 -5.83 -10.84
CA SER A 12 4.56 -6.91 -10.68
C SER A 12 4.26 -7.18 -9.20
N GLU A 13 5.31 -7.34 -8.39
CA GLU A 13 5.16 -7.59 -6.95
C GLU A 13 4.50 -6.41 -6.23
N LEU A 14 4.80 -5.17 -6.64
CA LEU A 14 4.14 -3.99 -6.08
C LEU A 14 2.64 -3.97 -6.34
N LYS A 15 2.19 -4.41 -7.52
CA LYS A 15 0.77 -4.52 -7.86
C LYS A 15 0.07 -5.60 -7.05
N GLU A 16 0.68 -6.78 -6.93
CA GLU A 16 0.14 -7.87 -6.10
C GLU A 16 0.04 -7.46 -4.63
N ARG A 17 1.11 -6.83 -4.11
CA ARG A 17 1.14 -6.35 -2.74
C ARG A 17 0.09 -5.27 -2.49
N LEU A 18 -0.13 -4.37 -3.44
CA LEU A 18 -1.18 -3.35 -3.36
C LEU A 18 -2.57 -3.97 -3.17
N VAL A 19 -2.87 -5.05 -3.88
CA VAL A 19 -4.15 -5.76 -3.78
C VAL A 19 -4.31 -6.40 -2.41
N GLU A 20 -3.27 -7.09 -1.93
CA GLU A 20 -3.27 -7.74 -0.62
C GLU A 20 -3.43 -6.72 0.52
N GLU A 21 -2.64 -5.64 0.51
CA GLU A 21 -2.70 -4.58 1.53
C GLU A 21 -4.07 -3.88 1.55
N ARG A 22 -4.71 -3.69 0.39
CA ARG A 22 -6.09 -3.16 0.31
C ARG A 22 -7.12 -4.13 0.89
N LYS A 23 -6.94 -5.44 0.68
CA LYS A 23 -7.80 -6.48 1.27
C LYS A 23 -7.66 -6.51 2.79
N GLN A 24 -6.43 -6.45 3.30
CA GLN A 24 -6.16 -6.36 4.74
C GLN A 24 -6.74 -5.10 5.37
N LEU A 25 -6.63 -3.93 4.71
CA LEU A 25 -7.24 -2.69 5.19
C LEU A 25 -8.77 -2.80 5.28
N ARG A 26 -9.42 -3.41 4.30
CA ARG A 26 -10.88 -3.64 4.33
C ARG A 26 -11.29 -4.55 5.49
N LYS A 27 -10.57 -5.66 5.69
CA LYS A 27 -10.80 -6.56 6.81
C LYS A 27 -10.63 -5.85 8.15
N LEU A 28 -9.58 -5.04 8.31
CA LEU A 28 -9.35 -4.26 9.52
C LEU A 28 -10.45 -3.23 9.79
N LYS A 29 -10.96 -2.55 8.76
CA LYS A 29 -12.08 -1.62 8.90
C LYS A 29 -13.37 -2.33 9.33
N MET A 30 -13.68 -3.48 8.72
CA MET A 30 -14.83 -4.31 9.14
C MET A 30 -14.68 -4.75 10.59
N ASN A 31 -13.52 -5.29 10.95
CA ASN A 31 -13.27 -5.72 12.32
C ASN A 31 -13.39 -4.56 13.32
N HIS A 32 -12.87 -3.37 12.99
CA HIS A 32 -13.00 -2.18 13.83
C HIS A 32 -14.44 -1.70 14.02
N ALA A 33 -15.27 -1.86 12.99
CA ALA A 33 -16.68 -1.50 13.05
C ALA A 33 -17.49 -2.48 13.92
N VAL A 34 -17.10 -3.76 13.96
CA VAL A 34 -17.76 -4.79 14.77
C VAL A 34 -17.26 -4.76 16.21
N SER A 35 -15.96 -4.54 16.43
CA SER A 35 -15.35 -4.43 17.74
C SER A 35 -14.23 -3.40 17.72
N PRO A 36 -14.16 -2.47 18.70
CA PRO A 36 -13.08 -1.50 18.77
C PRO A 36 -11.73 -2.22 18.81
N LEU A 37 -10.97 -2.12 17.71
CA LEU A 37 -9.61 -2.64 17.65
C LEU A 37 -8.76 -2.09 18.81
N GLU A 38 -8.01 -2.98 19.46
CA GLU A 38 -7.02 -2.61 20.49
C GLU A 38 -5.99 -1.59 20.01
N ASN A 39 -5.70 -1.57 18.71
CA ASN A 39 -4.75 -0.62 18.13
C ASN A 39 -5.22 -0.03 16.79
N PRO A 40 -5.90 1.12 16.82
CA PRO A 40 -6.33 1.85 15.62
C PRO A 40 -5.17 2.35 14.74
N LEU A 41 -3.95 2.52 15.29
CA LEU A 41 -2.78 2.98 14.52
C LEU A 41 -2.41 2.00 13.40
N LYS A 42 -2.75 0.71 13.54
CA LYS A 42 -2.55 -0.28 12.47
C LYS A 42 -3.23 0.18 11.18
N ILE A 43 -4.48 0.65 11.23
CA ILE A 43 -5.21 1.17 10.06
C ILE A 43 -4.45 2.32 9.40
N GLN A 44 -3.85 3.22 10.19
CA GLN A 44 -3.05 4.32 9.67
C GLN A 44 -1.76 3.82 8.99
N VAL A 45 -1.09 2.82 9.54
CA VAL A 45 0.12 2.22 8.95
C VAL A 45 -0.19 1.53 7.61
N TYR A 46 -1.30 0.80 7.53
CA TYR A 46 -1.76 0.17 6.27
C TYR A 46 -2.08 1.24 5.21
N ARG A 47 -2.81 2.31 5.58
CA ARG A 47 -3.06 3.44 4.67
C ARG A 47 -1.78 4.09 4.14
N LYS A 48 -0.81 4.36 5.02
CA LYS A 48 0.49 4.92 4.63
C LYS A 48 1.28 3.98 3.71
N THR A 49 1.20 2.67 3.95
CA THR A 49 1.89 1.67 3.11
C THR A 49 1.29 1.60 1.71
N ILE A 50 -0.05 1.59 1.59
CA ILE A 50 -0.76 1.66 0.31
C ILE A 50 -0.38 2.93 -0.46
N ALA A 51 -0.39 4.09 0.20
CA ALA A 51 -0.03 5.36 -0.42
C ALA A 51 1.39 5.33 -1.01
N ARG A 52 2.37 4.80 -0.25
CA ARG A 52 3.76 4.67 -0.72
C ARG A 52 3.90 3.78 -1.96
N ILE A 53 3.19 2.65 -1.99
CA ILE A 53 3.19 1.75 -3.15
C ILE A 53 2.58 2.44 -4.38
N MET A 54 1.46 3.16 -4.20
CA MET A 54 0.84 3.92 -5.29
C MET A 54 1.73 5.04 -5.82
N THR A 55 2.42 5.76 -4.94
CA THR A 55 3.37 6.81 -5.35
C THR A 55 4.51 6.24 -6.19
N GLU A 56 5.08 5.10 -5.79
CA GLU A 56 6.15 4.44 -6.54
C GLU A 56 5.67 3.96 -7.93
N LEU A 57 4.49 3.36 -8.01
CA LEU A 57 3.91 2.94 -9.30
C LEU A 57 3.69 4.14 -10.23
N ASN A 58 3.14 5.24 -9.71
CA ASN A 58 2.95 6.47 -10.49
C ASN A 58 4.29 7.06 -10.93
N LEU A 59 5.31 7.05 -10.07
CA LEU A 59 6.64 7.55 -10.42
C LEU A 59 7.18 6.80 -11.64
N ARG A 60 7.15 5.46 -11.60
CA ARG A 60 7.61 4.61 -12.71
C ARG A 60 6.83 4.87 -13.99
N GLU A 61 5.51 4.98 -13.91
CA GLU A 61 4.66 5.33 -15.05
C GLU A 61 5.00 6.70 -15.64
N THR A 62 5.24 7.71 -14.80
CA THR A 62 5.65 9.05 -15.27
C THR A 62 7.05 9.07 -15.89
N GLU A 63 7.96 8.22 -15.43
CA GLU A 63 9.29 8.06 -16.02
C GLU A 63 9.22 7.38 -17.39
N GLU A 64 8.40 6.33 -17.53
CA GLU A 64 8.13 5.68 -18.82
C GLU A 64 7.52 6.66 -19.84
N LEU A 65 6.58 7.51 -19.41
CA LEU A 65 5.95 8.52 -20.27
C LEU A 65 6.90 9.64 -20.71
N LYS A 66 7.92 9.97 -19.90
CA LYS A 66 8.96 10.95 -20.26
C LYS A 66 10.01 10.41 -21.24
N GLN A 67 10.15 9.09 -21.33
CA GLN A 67 11.07 8.44 -22.26
C GLN A 67 10.47 8.21 -23.65
N LYS A 68 9.15 8.36 -23.79
CA LYS A 68 8.44 8.40 -25.07
C LYS A 68 8.44 9.79 -25.67
#